data_AF-S7JGN9-F1
#
_entry.id   AF-S7JGN9-F1
#
_cell.length_a   1.000
_cell.length_b   1.000
_cell.length_c   1.000
_cell.angle_alpha   90.00
_cell.angle_beta   90.00
_cell.angle_gamma   90.00
#
_symmetry.space_group_name_H-M   'P 1'
#
loop_
_entity.id
_entity.type
_entity.pdbx_description
1 polymer ?
#
loop_
_entity_poly.entity_id
_entity_poly.type
_entity_poly.pdbx_seq_one_letter_code
_entity_poly.pdbx_strand_id
1 'polypeptide(L)'
;MMPEGDAEAIKSEFSQLTTEKVVAYTEDDGGFMTYFLNVSEVLSISDLEEVKEQFREQLQARLEKRYETMTFDEISCHGSKMRFDMELAIDGYPFEIPEGRDPKDYEPLLSRQEYLSGTFDDIIDEVFAEARKASKAA
;
A
#
# COMPACT_ATOMS: atom_id res chain seq x y z
N MET A 1 36.99 2.81 -0.05
CA MET A 1 36.15 1.87 0.72
C MET A 1 35.74 2.62 1.97
N MET A 2 34.44 2.78 2.23
CA MET A 2 33.95 3.48 3.43
C MET A 2 34.21 2.60 4.66
N PRO A 3 34.68 3.17 5.79
CA PRO A 3 34.85 2.43 7.04
C PRO A 3 33.49 2.04 7.63
N GLU A 4 33.36 0.81 8.12
CA GLU A 4 32.08 0.20 8.54
C GLU A 4 31.35 0.99 9.65
N GLY A 5 32.07 1.75 10.48
CA GLY A 5 31.47 2.56 11.55
C GLY A 5 30.63 3.74 11.06
N ASP A 6 30.96 4.33 9.92
CA ASP A 6 30.22 5.48 9.37
C ASP A 6 28.92 5.03 8.68
N ALA A 7 28.90 3.81 8.13
CA ALA A 7 27.71 3.25 7.48
C ALA A 7 26.57 2.96 8.47
N GLU A 8 26.88 2.55 9.70
CA GLU A 8 25.85 2.31 10.73
C GLU A 8 25.28 3.60 11.31
N ALA A 9 26.11 4.63 11.52
CA ALA A 9 25.65 5.93 11.99
C ALA A 9 24.67 6.58 10.99
N ILE A 10 24.99 6.51 9.70
CA ILE A 10 24.12 7.02 8.62
C ILE A 10 22.82 6.22 8.53
N LYS A 11 22.84 4.90 8.73
CA LYS A 11 21.59 4.11 8.75
C LYS A 11 20.66 4.48 9.90
N SER A 12 21.22 4.77 11.08
CA SER A 12 20.43 5.11 12.27
C SER A 12 19.82 6.51 12.21
N GLU A 13 20.49 7.50 11.61
CA GLU A 13 19.93 8.86 11.49
C GLU A 13 18.90 8.99 10.36
N PHE A 14 19.00 8.18 9.30
CA PHE A 14 18.18 8.34 8.09
C PHE A 14 16.96 7.42 8.02
N SER A 15 16.72 6.53 8.99
CA SER A 15 15.48 5.70 9.03
C SER A 15 14.21 6.53 9.20
N GLN A 16 14.34 7.80 9.60
CA GLN A 16 13.22 8.73 9.77
C GLN A 16 12.95 9.60 8.54
N LEU A 17 13.84 9.58 7.53
CA LEU A 17 13.75 10.47 6.36
C LEU A 17 13.04 9.76 5.19
N THR A 18 11.74 9.60 5.33
CA THR A 18 10.90 9.09 4.24
C THR A 18 10.85 10.10 3.09
N THR A 19 11.12 9.61 1.88
CA THR A 19 10.63 10.10 0.58
C THR A 19 11.49 11.06 -0.27
N GLU A 20 12.77 11.29 0.03
CA GLU A 20 13.64 11.97 -0.96
C GLU A 20 15.07 11.46 -0.88
N LYS A 21 15.50 10.85 -1.99
CA LYS A 21 16.87 10.50 -2.39
C LYS A 21 17.96 10.98 -1.42
N VAL A 22 18.42 10.07 -0.55
CA VAL A 22 19.46 10.40 0.44
C VAL A 22 20.81 10.49 -0.25
N VAL A 23 21.38 11.69 -0.29
CA VAL A 23 22.77 11.94 -0.72
C VAL A 23 23.61 12.09 0.55
N ALA A 24 24.43 11.08 0.85
CA ALA A 24 25.36 11.16 1.97
C ALA A 24 26.66 11.87 1.54
N TYR A 25 27.17 12.74 2.41
CA TYR A 25 28.44 13.45 2.24
C TYR A 25 29.41 13.02 3.33
N THR A 26 30.63 12.66 2.96
CA THR A 26 31.75 12.52 3.90
C THR A 26 32.89 13.38 3.38
N GLU A 27 33.38 14.34 4.17
CA GLU A 27 34.62 15.07 3.87
C GLU A 27 35.81 14.20 4.28
N ASP A 28 36.55 13.72 3.29
CA ASP A 28 37.88 13.10 3.40
C ASP A 28 38.86 14.05 2.69
N ASP A 29 40.07 14.20 3.25
CA ASP A 29 41.20 15.00 2.75
C ASP A 29 41.59 14.71 1.26
N GLY A 30 41.02 13.70 0.62
CA GLY A 30 41.21 13.30 -0.78
C GLY A 30 40.12 13.71 -1.78
N GLY A 31 39.04 14.36 -1.35
CA GLY A 31 38.00 14.93 -2.23
C GLY A 31 36.59 14.34 -2.05
N PHE A 32 35.62 14.97 -2.72
CA PHE A 32 34.19 14.68 -2.58
C PHE A 32 33.80 13.30 -3.14
N MET A 33 33.35 12.38 -2.29
CA MET A 33 32.71 11.13 -2.70
C MET A 33 31.19 11.24 -2.51
N THR A 34 30.44 11.08 -3.59
CA THR A 34 28.96 11.03 -3.58
C THR A 34 28.50 9.60 -3.62
N TYR A 35 27.75 9.17 -2.60
CA TYR A 35 27.14 7.85 -2.55
C TYR A 35 25.65 7.96 -2.88
N PHE A 36 25.22 7.24 -3.91
CA PHE A 36 23.82 7.08 -4.24
C PHE A 36 23.31 5.83 -3.51
N LEU A 37 22.55 6.01 -2.44
CA LEU A 37 21.85 4.91 -1.78
C LEU A 37 20.57 4.63 -2.59
N ASN A 38 20.40 3.39 -3.04
CA ASN A 38 19.12 2.97 -3.61
C ASN A 38 18.12 2.78 -2.45
N VAL A 39 16.94 3.37 -2.59
CA VAL A 39 15.83 3.29 -1.59
C VAL A 39 15.49 1.83 -1.24
N SER A 40 15.77 0.89 -2.15
CA SER A 40 15.61 -0.55 -1.95
C SER A 40 16.50 -1.16 -0.84
N GLU A 41 17.53 -0.46 -0.36
CA GLU A 41 18.39 -0.95 0.73
C GLU A 41 17.99 -0.40 2.11
N VAL A 42 16.99 0.48 2.19
CA VAL A 42 16.59 1.18 3.43
C VAL A 42 15.28 0.66 4.03
N LEU A 43 14.36 0.14 3.22
CA LEU A 43 13.19 -0.58 3.73
C LEU A 43 13.60 -2.03 3.97
N SER A 44 13.55 -2.48 5.23
CA SER A 44 13.69 -3.91 5.49
C SER A 44 12.49 -4.61 4.85
N ILE A 45 12.70 -5.76 4.22
CA ILE A 45 11.61 -6.55 3.59
C ILE A 45 10.48 -6.81 4.61
N SER A 46 10.82 -6.89 5.89
CA SER A 46 9.89 -7.01 7.02
C SER A 46 8.89 -5.85 7.12
N ASP A 47 9.33 -4.62 6.84
CA ASP A 47 8.47 -3.43 6.94
C ASP A 47 7.41 -3.42 5.81
N LEU A 48 7.77 -3.93 4.63
CA LEU A 48 6.84 -4.03 3.51
C LEU A 48 5.76 -5.07 3.75
N GLU A 49 6.11 -6.23 4.31
CA GLU A 49 5.16 -7.28 4.66
C GLU A 49 4.19 -6.82 5.76
N GLU A 50 4.66 -6.03 6.74
CA GLU A 50 3.77 -5.46 7.75
C GLU A 50 2.77 -4.46 7.15
N VAL A 51 3.22 -3.58 6.25
CA VAL A 51 2.34 -2.63 5.53
C VAL A 51 1.32 -3.39 4.68
N LYS A 52 1.74 -4.47 4.02
CA LYS A 52 0.87 -5.37 3.26
C LYS A 52 -0.20 -6.01 4.14
N GLU A 53 0.16 -6.52 5.31
CA GLU A 53 -0.79 -7.12 6.22
C GLU A 53 -1.79 -6.10 6.77
N GLN A 54 -1.32 -4.89 7.14
CA GLN A 54 -2.21 -3.80 7.54
C GLN A 54 -3.19 -3.41 6.44
N PHE A 55 -2.75 -3.39 5.17
CA PHE A 55 -3.62 -3.15 4.04
C PHE A 55 -4.66 -4.28 3.87
N ARG A 56 -4.24 -5.54 4.00
CA ARG A 56 -5.15 -6.70 3.96
C ARG A 56 -6.25 -6.59 5.00
N GLU A 57 -5.90 -6.31 6.25
CA GLU A 57 -6.87 -6.16 7.34
C GLU A 57 -7.88 -5.04 7.07
N GLN A 58 -7.40 -3.89 6.60
CA GLN A 58 -8.26 -2.75 6.26
C GLN A 58 -9.21 -3.08 5.09
N LEU A 59 -8.70 -3.75 4.06
CA LEU A 59 -9.49 -4.16 2.89
C LEU A 59 -10.57 -5.17 3.30
N GLN A 60 -10.23 -6.17 4.12
CA GLN A 60 -11.17 -7.16 4.63
C GLN A 60 -12.24 -6.51 5.52
N ALA A 61 -11.86 -5.65 6.47
CA ALA A 61 -12.80 -4.95 7.32
C ALA A 61 -13.77 -4.07 6.50
N ARG A 62 -13.28 -3.43 5.43
CA ARG A 62 -14.13 -2.64 4.53
C ARG A 62 -15.10 -3.52 3.75
N LEU A 63 -14.63 -4.66 3.25
CA LEU A 63 -15.47 -5.62 2.55
C LEU A 63 -16.57 -6.17 3.47
N GLU A 64 -16.24 -6.55 4.70
CA GLU A 64 -17.22 -7.00 5.71
C GLU A 64 -18.27 -5.93 5.98
N LYS A 65 -17.86 -4.66 6.14
CA LYS A 65 -18.79 -3.54 6.30
C LYS A 65 -19.70 -3.36 5.08
N ARG A 66 -19.20 -3.56 3.86
CA ARG A 66 -20.05 -3.52 2.65
C ARG A 66 -21.07 -4.66 2.65
N TYR A 67 -20.68 -5.85 3.11
CA TYR A 67 -21.58 -7.00 3.21
C TYR A 67 -22.77 -6.83 4.16
N GLU A 68 -22.71 -5.87 5.09
CA GLU A 68 -23.87 -5.51 5.91
C GLU A 68 -25.04 -4.94 5.07
N THR A 69 -24.74 -4.43 3.87
CA THR A 69 -25.71 -3.70 3.04
C THR A 69 -25.80 -4.17 1.59
N MET A 70 -24.79 -4.88 1.09
CA MET A 70 -24.67 -5.26 -0.31
C MET A 70 -24.13 -6.69 -0.42
N THR A 71 -24.52 -7.39 -1.48
CA THR A 71 -23.97 -8.70 -1.83
C THR A 71 -22.69 -8.55 -2.65
N PHE A 72 -21.93 -9.64 -2.79
CA PHE A 72 -20.73 -9.64 -3.64
C PHE A 72 -21.05 -9.24 -5.09
N ASP A 73 -22.17 -9.69 -5.64
CA ASP A 73 -22.56 -9.37 -7.02
C ASP A 73 -22.92 -7.90 -7.19
N GLU A 74 -23.46 -7.25 -6.15
CA GLU A 74 -23.71 -5.81 -6.17
C GLU A 74 -22.41 -5.01 -6.05
N ILE A 75 -21.50 -5.41 -5.14
CA ILE A 75 -20.19 -4.77 -4.94
C ILE A 75 -19.35 -4.87 -6.22
N SER A 76 -19.25 -6.08 -6.78
CA SER A 76 -18.41 -6.35 -7.95
C SER A 76 -19.13 -6.15 -9.28
N CYS A 77 -20.42 -5.80 -9.29
CA CYS A 77 -21.27 -5.79 -10.49
C CYS A 77 -21.09 -7.06 -11.34
N HIS A 78 -21.51 -8.20 -10.80
CA HIS A 78 -21.40 -9.54 -11.40
C HIS A 78 -19.95 -10.05 -11.59
N GLY A 79 -19.09 -9.79 -10.61
CA GLY A 79 -17.73 -10.33 -10.56
C GLY A 79 -16.67 -9.55 -11.34
N SER A 80 -16.87 -8.24 -11.56
CA SER A 80 -15.85 -7.35 -12.10
C SER A 80 -14.89 -6.89 -11.00
N LYS A 81 -13.59 -7.20 -11.16
CA LYS A 81 -12.52 -6.75 -10.24
C LYS A 81 -12.45 -5.22 -10.18
N MET A 82 -12.50 -4.55 -11.33
CA MET A 82 -12.47 -3.08 -11.38
C MET A 82 -13.63 -2.45 -10.58
N ARG A 83 -14.81 -3.06 -10.59
CA ARG A 83 -15.95 -2.56 -9.81
C ARG A 83 -15.78 -2.81 -8.32
N PHE A 84 -15.24 -3.96 -7.97
CA PHE A 84 -14.86 -4.29 -6.59
C PHE A 84 -13.83 -3.28 -6.04
N ASP A 85 -12.76 -3.00 -6.80
CA ASP A 85 -11.71 -2.05 -6.40
C ASP A 85 -12.29 -0.64 -6.16
N MET A 86 -13.20 -0.20 -7.05
CA MET A 86 -13.91 1.07 -6.90
C MET A 86 -14.81 1.08 -5.66
N GLU A 87 -15.68 0.08 -5.49
CA GLU A 87 -16.68 0.07 -4.41
C GLU A 87 -16.06 -0.01 -3.00
N LEU A 88 -14.89 -0.64 -2.90
CA LEU A 88 -14.06 -0.66 -1.69
C LEU A 88 -13.17 0.58 -1.55
N ALA A 89 -13.20 1.48 -2.53
CA ALA A 89 -12.39 2.69 -2.60
C ALA A 89 -10.89 2.40 -2.37
N ILE A 90 -10.33 1.43 -3.10
CA ILE A 90 -8.92 1.05 -2.95
C ILE A 90 -8.01 2.25 -3.30
N ASP A 91 -8.19 2.84 -4.49
CA ASP A 91 -7.53 4.09 -4.91
C ASP A 91 -8.48 5.30 -4.90
N GLY A 92 -9.62 5.15 -4.21
CA GLY A 92 -10.69 6.13 -4.08
C GLY A 92 -11.94 5.78 -4.90
N TYR A 93 -13.04 6.47 -4.60
CA TYR A 93 -14.30 6.29 -5.31
C TYR A 93 -14.47 7.35 -6.41
N PRO A 94 -14.59 6.97 -7.70
CA PRO A 94 -14.61 7.93 -8.80
C PRO A 94 -15.98 8.57 -9.05
N PHE A 95 -17.00 8.23 -8.26
CA PHE A 95 -18.37 8.72 -8.42
C PHE A 95 -18.83 9.52 -7.18
N GLU A 96 -20.02 10.09 -7.27
CA GLU A 96 -20.67 10.70 -6.12
C GLU A 96 -21.04 9.62 -5.10
N ILE A 97 -20.71 9.87 -3.83
CA ILE A 97 -21.03 8.95 -2.73
C ILE A 97 -22.55 8.82 -2.64
N PRO A 98 -23.11 7.59 -2.61
CA PRO A 98 -24.55 7.40 -2.51
C PRO A 98 -25.14 8.06 -1.26
N GLU A 99 -26.35 8.65 -1.40
CA GLU A 99 -27.03 9.29 -0.28
C GLU A 99 -27.17 8.36 0.93
N GLY A 100 -26.91 8.90 2.13
CA GLY A 100 -27.00 8.15 3.38
C GLY A 100 -25.78 7.29 3.72
N ARG A 101 -24.72 7.30 2.90
CA ARG A 101 -23.45 6.66 3.22
C ARG A 101 -22.46 7.61 3.89
N ASP A 102 -21.59 7.08 4.73
CA ASP A 102 -20.51 7.86 5.36
C ASP A 102 -19.39 8.12 4.34
N PRO A 103 -19.02 9.40 4.06
CA PRO A 103 -17.92 9.72 3.17
C PRO A 103 -16.58 9.10 3.56
N LYS A 104 -16.35 8.85 4.85
CA LYS A 104 -15.12 8.21 5.34
C LYS A 104 -14.94 6.79 4.83
N ASP A 105 -16.04 6.11 4.49
CA ASP A 105 -15.99 4.76 3.93
C ASP A 105 -15.53 4.73 2.46
N TYR A 106 -15.34 5.90 1.85
CA TYR A 106 -14.84 6.06 0.48
C TYR A 106 -13.52 6.82 0.44
N GLU A 107 -12.90 7.06 1.60
CA GLU A 107 -11.51 7.50 1.65
C GLU A 107 -10.60 6.39 1.11
N PRO A 108 -9.63 6.75 0.25
CA PRO A 108 -8.75 5.79 -0.39
C PRO A 108 -7.93 5.00 0.64
N LEU A 109 -7.87 3.68 0.48
CA LEU A 109 -6.98 2.81 1.26
C LEU A 109 -5.52 2.96 0.83
N LEU A 110 -5.30 3.20 -0.46
CA LEU A 110 -4.01 3.41 -1.07
C LEU A 110 -4.00 4.74 -1.81
N SER A 111 -2.86 5.41 -1.81
CA SER A 111 -2.65 6.48 -2.79
C SER A 111 -2.67 5.91 -4.20
N ARG A 112 -2.97 6.76 -5.19
CA ARG A 112 -2.94 6.37 -6.60
C ARG A 112 -1.57 5.82 -7.05
N GLN A 113 -0.48 6.30 -6.46
CA GLN A 113 0.86 5.80 -6.78
C GLN A 113 1.07 4.38 -6.25
N GLU A 114 0.64 4.11 -5.02
CA GLU A 114 0.73 2.78 -4.41
C GLU A 114 -0.13 1.77 -5.16
N TYR A 115 -1.36 2.13 -5.53
CA TYR A 115 -2.23 1.28 -6.34
C TYR A 115 -1.61 0.96 -7.71
N LEU A 116 -1.10 1.98 -8.43
CA LEU A 116 -0.49 1.78 -9.74
C LEU A 116 0.88 1.07 -9.70
N SER A 117 1.50 0.97 -8.53
CA SER A 117 2.79 0.27 -8.38
C SER A 117 2.67 -1.24 -8.54
N GLY A 118 1.46 -1.80 -8.35
CA GLY A 118 1.22 -3.24 -8.32
C GLY A 118 1.73 -3.94 -7.05
N THR A 119 2.21 -3.18 -6.06
CA THR A 119 2.79 -3.74 -4.83
C THR A 119 1.78 -4.58 -4.05
N PHE A 120 0.50 -4.18 -4.06
CA PHE A 120 -0.59 -4.79 -3.29
C PHE A 120 -1.53 -5.66 -4.15
N ASP A 121 -1.23 -5.84 -5.43
CA ASP A 121 -2.12 -6.55 -6.37
C ASP A 121 -2.39 -7.99 -5.94
N ASP A 122 -1.38 -8.65 -5.37
CA ASP A 122 -1.47 -10.00 -4.81
C ASP A 122 -2.54 -10.09 -3.72
N ILE A 123 -2.58 -9.12 -2.81
CA ILE A 123 -3.56 -9.06 -1.72
C ILE A 123 -4.95 -8.75 -2.27
N ILE A 124 -5.06 -7.79 -3.19
CA ILE A 124 -6.33 -7.42 -3.80
C ILE A 124 -6.93 -8.63 -4.54
N ASP A 125 -6.11 -9.34 -5.32
CA ASP A 125 -6.51 -10.55 -6.05
C ASP A 125 -6.95 -11.67 -5.11
N GLU A 126 -6.23 -11.87 -4.02
CA GLU A 126 -6.57 -12.89 -3.02
C GLU A 126 -7.92 -12.60 -2.36
N VAL A 127 -8.11 -11.39 -1.81
CA VAL A 127 -9.37 -11.00 -1.16
C VAL A 127 -10.53 -11.06 -2.16
N PHE A 128 -10.33 -10.62 -3.40
CA PHE A 128 -11.35 -10.73 -4.45
C PHE A 128 -11.72 -12.18 -4.76
N ALA A 129 -10.73 -13.07 -4.89
CA ALA A 129 -10.95 -14.48 -5.18
C ALA A 129 -11.68 -15.19 -4.03
N GLU A 130 -11.31 -14.90 -2.79
CA GLU A 130 -11.99 -15.40 -1.59
C GLU A 130 -13.43 -14.94 -1.52
N ALA A 131 -13.68 -13.64 -1.71
CA ALA A 131 -15.00 -13.05 -1.75
C ALA A 131 -15.90 -13.71 -2.81
N ARG A 132 -15.37 -13.91 -4.02
CA ARG A 132 -16.06 -14.56 -5.13
C ARG A 132 -16.35 -16.05 -4.86
N LYS A 133 -15.46 -16.73 -4.14
CA LYS A 133 -15.65 -18.13 -3.77
C LYS A 133 -16.72 -18.25 -2.68
N ALA A 134 -16.68 -17.36 -1.69
CA ALA A 134 -17.68 -17.30 -0.63
C ALA A 134 -19.08 -17.03 -1.18
N SER A 135 -19.22 -16.10 -2.13
CA SER A 135 -20.52 -15.78 -2.74
C SER A 135 -21.13 -16.93 -3.56
N LYS A 136 -20.30 -17.81 -4.14
CA LYS A 136 -20.77 -19.00 -4.85
C LYS A 136 -21.14 -20.17 -3.93
N ALA A 137 -20.71 -20.14 -2.68
CA ALA A 137 -20.98 -21.18 -1.70
C ALA A 137 -22.25 -20.90 -0.88
N ALA A 138 -22.74 -19.65 -0.90
CA ALA A 138 -23.99 -19.20 -0.30
C ALA A 138 -25.18 -19.43 -1.25
#